data_AF-A0A3R6NQR4-F1
#
_entry.id   AF-A0A3R6NQR4-F1
#
_cell.length_a   1.000
_cell.length_b   1.000
_cell.length_c   1.000
_cell.angle_alpha   90.00
_cell.angle_beta   90.00
_cell.angle_gamma   90.00
#
_symmetry.space_group_name_H-M   'P 1'
#
loop_
_entity.id
_entity.type
_entity.pdbx_description
1 polymer ?
#
loop_
_entity_poly.entity_id
_entity_poly.type
_entity_poly.pdbx_seq_one_letter_code
_entity_poly.pdbx_strand_id
1 'polypeptide(L)'
;DIHSEKDILKLVTTLIANTKGEGKAGDDFWVKAETLLYCALIGYIHYEAPVEEQNFSTLIEFINAMEVREDDEEFKNPVDLMFDALEAEKPNHFAVRQYKKYKLAAGDVCSK
;
A
#
# COMPACT_ATOMS: atom_id res chain seq x y z
N ASP A 1 -6.22 -3.87 -19.07
CA ASP A 1 -7.08 -3.76 -17.87
C ASP A 1 -6.65 -4.75 -16.81
N ILE A 2 -6.80 -4.37 -15.54
CA ILE A 2 -6.55 -5.23 -14.38
C ILE A 2 -7.79 -6.10 -14.20
N HIS A 3 -7.63 -7.42 -14.18
CA HIS A 3 -8.75 -8.36 -14.05
C HIS A 3 -8.63 -9.29 -12.83
N SER A 4 -7.49 -9.27 -12.14
CA SER A 4 -7.20 -10.21 -11.05
C SER A 4 -6.16 -9.67 -10.07
N GLU A 5 -6.11 -10.25 -8.85
CA GLU A 5 -5.04 -10.01 -7.88
C GLU A 5 -3.64 -10.23 -8.49
N LYS A 6 -3.52 -11.18 -9.44
CA LYS A 6 -2.28 -11.48 -10.16
C LYS A 6 -1.83 -10.31 -11.05
N ASP A 7 -2.76 -9.55 -11.62
CA ASP A 7 -2.43 -8.41 -12.47
C ASP A 7 -2.00 -7.21 -11.64
N ILE A 8 -2.56 -7.03 -10.44
CA ILE A 8 -2.07 -6.08 -9.44
C ILE A 8 -0.62 -6.41 -9.07
N LEU A 9 -0.32 -7.67 -8.78
CA LEU A 9 1.06 -8.09 -8.46
C LEU A 9 2.06 -7.82 -9.59
N LYS A 10 1.66 -8.04 -10.86
CA LYS A 10 2.50 -7.71 -12.01
C LYS A 10 2.76 -6.20 -12.10
N LEU A 11 1.70 -5.39 -11.96
CA LEU A 11 1.81 -3.94 -12.00
C LEU A 11 2.76 -3.43 -10.91
N VAL A 12 2.62 -3.92 -9.68
CA VAL A 12 3.49 -3.57 -8.55
C VAL A 12 4.94 -3.97 -8.83
N THR A 13 5.17 -5.18 -9.34
CA THR A 13 6.52 -5.65 -9.70
C THR A 13 7.16 -4.73 -10.73
N THR A 14 6.41 -4.32 -11.76
CA THR A 14 6.87 -3.38 -12.78
C THR A 14 7.14 -2.00 -12.17
N LEU A 15 6.30 -1.50 -11.27
CA LEU A 15 6.49 -0.19 -10.64
C LEU A 15 7.79 -0.17 -9.81
N ILE A 16 7.97 -1.14 -8.92
CA ILE A 16 9.16 -1.24 -8.05
C ILE A 16 10.45 -1.40 -8.87
N ALA A 17 10.41 -2.17 -9.97
CA ALA A 17 11.57 -2.31 -10.84
C ALA A 17 11.98 -0.99 -11.52
N ASN A 18 11.03 -0.09 -11.77
CA ASN A 18 11.29 1.21 -12.41
C ASN A 18 11.65 2.32 -11.41
N THR A 19 11.26 2.21 -10.14
CA THR A 19 11.60 3.22 -9.11
C THR A 19 12.92 2.93 -8.40
N LYS A 20 13.47 1.73 -8.52
CA LYS A 20 14.85 1.42 -8.12
C LYS A 20 15.82 2.10 -9.10
N GLY A 21 16.38 3.25 -8.73
CA GLY A 21 17.50 3.86 -9.45
C GLY A 21 18.75 2.95 -9.46
N GLU A 22 19.81 3.33 -10.18
CA GLU A 22 21.08 2.57 -10.30
C GLU A 22 21.83 2.32 -8.97
N GLY A 23 21.28 2.77 -7.84
CA GLY A 23 21.79 2.51 -6.49
C GLY A 23 21.46 1.09 -6.01
N LYS A 24 22.28 0.60 -5.07
CA LYS A 24 22.15 -0.72 -4.44
C LYS A 24 20.68 -1.03 -4.18
N ALA A 25 20.23 -2.20 -4.65
CA ALA A 25 18.92 -2.76 -4.33
C ALA A 25 18.64 -2.51 -2.85
N GLY A 26 17.58 -1.74 -2.55
CA GLY A 26 17.12 -1.58 -1.18
C GLY A 26 16.99 -2.95 -0.55
N ASP A 27 17.33 -3.07 0.74
CA ASP A 27 17.28 -4.33 1.48
C ASP A 27 15.97 -5.09 1.14
N ASP A 28 16.04 -6.41 0.99
CA ASP A 28 14.90 -7.27 0.61
C ASP A 28 13.69 -7.01 1.51
N PHE A 29 13.95 -6.60 2.75
CA PHE A 29 12.93 -6.12 3.68
C PHE A 29 12.14 -4.91 3.17
N TRP A 30 12.82 -3.82 2.78
CA TRP A 30 12.17 -2.60 2.30
C TRP A 30 11.41 -2.84 1.01
N VAL A 31 11.98 -3.63 0.10
CA VAL A 31 11.32 -4.03 -1.15
C VAL A 31 10.04 -4.81 -0.86
N LYS A 32 10.04 -5.68 0.15
CA LYS A 32 8.86 -6.44 0.56
C LYS A 32 7.81 -5.53 1.19
N ALA A 33 8.21 -4.57 2.02
CA ALA A 33 7.30 -3.58 2.61
C ALA A 33 6.64 -2.71 1.52
N GLU A 34 7.42 -2.17 0.57
CA GLU A 34 6.90 -1.42 -0.58
C GLU A 34 5.94 -2.26 -1.44
N THR A 35 6.27 -3.55 -1.67
CA THR A 35 5.41 -4.46 -2.42
C THR A 35 4.05 -4.62 -1.75
N LEU A 36 4.04 -4.86 -0.43
CA LEU A 36 2.80 -5.00 0.34
C LEU A 36 1.99 -3.71 0.31
N LEU A 37 2.65 -2.56 0.45
CA LEU A 37 2.00 -1.26 0.40
C LEU A 37 1.34 -1.01 -0.96
N TYR A 38 2.09 -1.10 -2.06
CA TYR A 38 1.51 -0.85 -3.38
C TYR A 38 0.43 -1.86 -3.75
N CYS A 39 0.55 -3.13 -3.34
CA CYS A 39 -0.54 -4.10 -3.51
C CYS A 39 -1.80 -3.68 -2.76
N ALA A 40 -1.66 -3.14 -1.55
CA ALA A 40 -2.79 -2.64 -0.77
C ALA A 40 -3.45 -1.44 -1.44
N LEU A 41 -2.68 -0.40 -1.77
CA LEU A 41 -3.22 0.85 -2.33
C LEU A 41 -3.85 0.63 -3.72
N ILE A 42 -3.15 -0.07 -4.61
CA ILE A 42 -3.69 -0.38 -5.95
C ILE A 42 -4.90 -1.32 -5.84
N GLY A 43 -4.87 -2.27 -4.91
CA GLY A 43 -6.02 -3.12 -4.62
C GLY A 43 -7.23 -2.32 -4.14
N TYR A 44 -7.03 -1.34 -3.27
CA TYR A 44 -8.10 -0.45 -2.83
C TYR A 44 -8.66 0.35 -4.01
N ILE A 45 -7.80 1.03 -4.75
CA ILE A 45 -8.19 1.86 -5.91
C ILE A 45 -8.97 1.04 -6.94
N HIS A 46 -8.50 -0.17 -7.26
CA HIS A 46 -9.13 -0.98 -8.28
C HIS A 46 -10.50 -1.55 -7.86
N TYR A 47 -10.66 -1.96 -6.60
CA TYR A 47 -11.87 -2.65 -6.14
C TYR A 47 -12.91 -1.73 -5.48
N GLU A 48 -12.49 -0.61 -4.90
CA GLU A 48 -13.36 0.26 -4.09
C GLU A 48 -13.49 1.67 -4.67
N ALA A 49 -12.51 2.17 -5.43
CA ALA A 49 -12.59 3.52 -6.00
C ALA A 49 -13.38 3.56 -7.32
N PRO A 50 -14.04 4.69 -7.63
CA PRO A 50 -14.69 4.92 -8.91
C PRO A 50 -13.73 4.74 -10.08
N VAL A 51 -14.25 4.33 -11.25
CA VAL A 51 -13.43 3.98 -12.43
C VAL A 51 -12.55 5.14 -12.89
N GLU A 52 -13.05 6.37 -12.79
CA GLU A 52 -12.34 7.61 -13.09
C GLU A 52 -11.12 7.87 -12.18
N GLU A 53 -11.13 7.32 -10.97
CA GLU A 53 -10.03 7.41 -9.98
C GLU A 53 -9.06 6.22 -10.08
N GLN A 54 -9.27 5.27 -10.99
CA GLN A 54 -8.39 4.11 -11.17
C GLN A 54 -7.13 4.45 -11.97
N ASN A 55 -6.34 5.39 -11.45
CA ASN A 55 -5.19 5.95 -12.12
C ASN A 55 -4.02 6.22 -11.15
N PHE A 56 -2.86 6.54 -11.73
CA PHE A 56 -1.64 6.79 -10.94
C PHE A 56 -1.70 8.05 -10.08
N SER A 57 -2.48 9.07 -10.47
CA SER A 57 -2.61 10.29 -9.68
C SER A 57 -3.21 9.98 -8.30
N THR A 58 -4.28 9.18 -8.26
CA THR A 58 -4.91 8.73 -7.01
C THR A 58 -3.95 7.88 -6.16
N LEU A 59 -3.12 7.03 -6.78
CA LEU A 59 -2.08 6.29 -6.06
C LEU A 59 -1.06 7.23 -5.38
N ILE A 60 -0.62 8.28 -6.08
CA ILE A 60 0.31 9.27 -5.53
C ILE A 60 -0.35 10.08 -4.40
N GLU A 61 -1.63 10.44 -4.54
CA GLU A 61 -2.39 11.10 -3.48
C GLU A 61 -2.46 10.24 -2.22
N PHE A 62 -2.72 8.93 -2.36
CA PHE A 62 -2.71 8.01 -1.22
C PHE A 62 -1.34 7.98 -0.55
N ILE A 63 -0.25 7.84 -1.32
CA ILE A 63 1.11 7.85 -0.77
C ILE A 63 1.41 9.14 -0.01
N ASN A 64 1.03 10.30 -0.56
CA ASN A 64 1.23 11.59 0.10
C ASN A 64 0.39 11.75 1.38
N ALA A 65 -0.78 11.11 1.44
CA ALA A 65 -1.66 11.13 2.61
C ALA A 65 -1.19 10.17 3.72
N MET A 66 -0.20 9.33 3.47
CA MET A 66 0.34 8.38 4.46
C MET A 66 1.38 9.02 5.38
N GLU A 67 1.02 10.14 6.01
CA GLU A 67 1.84 10.76 7.06
C GLU A 67 2.00 9.79 8.23
N VAL A 68 3.23 9.65 8.70
CA VAL A 68 3.56 8.90 9.93
C VAL A 68 4.10 9.90 10.94
N ARG A 69 3.62 9.82 12.17
CA ARG A 69 4.09 10.63 13.29
C ARG A 69 4.83 9.73 14.27
N GLU A 70 6.10 10.06 14.53
CA GLU A 70 6.97 9.26 15.41
C GLU A 70 6.64 9.47 16.90
N ASP A 71 5.97 10.57 17.25
CA ASP A 71 5.62 10.96 18.61
C ASP A 71 4.22 10.50 19.05
N ASP A 72 3.43 9.95 18.14
CA ASP A 72 2.06 9.50 18.40
C ASP A 72 1.76 8.20 17.64
N GLU A 73 2.02 7.06 18.31
CA GLU A 73 1.78 5.73 17.75
C GLU A 73 0.28 5.42 17.53
N GLU A 74 -0.62 6.18 18.16
CA GLU A 74 -2.08 6.04 17.97
C GLU A 74 -2.59 6.89 16.80
N PHE A 75 -1.75 7.76 16.23
CA PHE A 75 -2.11 8.57 15.09
C PHE A 75 -2.44 7.71 13.88
N LYS A 76 -3.63 7.94 13.31
CA LYS A 76 -4.08 7.34 12.06
C LYS A 76 -4.20 8.41 11.01
N ASN A 77 -3.45 8.24 9.92
CA ASN A 77 -3.61 9.10 8.75
C ASN A 77 -4.91 8.74 7.98
N PRO A 78 -5.33 9.57 7.01
CA PRO A 78 -6.55 9.31 6.24
C PRO A 78 -6.59 7.92 5.59
N VAL A 79 -5.45 7.41 5.12
CA VAL A 79 -5.36 6.08 4.50
C VAL A 79 -5.59 4.98 5.53
N ASP A 80 -5.00 5.10 6.73
CA ASP A 80 -5.26 4.17 7.84
C ASP A 80 -6.76 4.09 8.16
N LEU A 81 -7.43 5.24 8.25
CA LEU A 81 -8.86 5.31 8.53
C LEU A 81 -9.72 4.69 7.41
N MET A 82 -9.34 4.88 6.15
CA MET A 82 -10.01 4.26 5.00
C MET A 82 -9.88 2.73 5.03
N PHE A 83 -8.70 2.21 5.37
CA PHE A 83 -8.49 0.77 5.50
C PHE A 83 -9.22 0.17 6.71
N ASP A 84 -9.31 0.89 7.83
CA ASP A 84 -10.10 0.46 8.99
C ASP A 84 -11.59 0.36 8.65
N ALA A 85 -12.14 1.35 7.93
CA ALA A 85 -13.53 1.35 7.49
C ALA A 85 -13.80 0.17 6.54
N LEU A 86 -12.91 -0.03 5.56
CA LEU A 86 -13.03 -1.15 4.63
C LEU A 86 -12.91 -2.50 5.34
N GLU A 87 -12.06 -2.61 6.36
CA GLU A 87 -11.94 -3.83 7.16
C GLU A 87 -13.22 -4.12 7.95
N ALA A 88 -13.83 -3.11 8.57
CA ALA A 88 -15.05 -3.27 9.35
C ALA A 88 -16.20 -3.86 8.50
N GLU A 89 -16.26 -3.49 7.23
CA GLU A 89 -17.26 -4.01 6.28
C GLU A 89 -16.83 -5.33 5.62
N LYS A 90 -15.57 -5.41 5.19
CA LYS A 90 -15.02 -6.48 4.35
C LYS A 90 -13.67 -6.97 4.92
N PRO A 91 -13.67 -7.71 6.05
CA PRO A 91 -12.43 -8.07 6.77
C PRO A 91 -11.50 -8.98 5.96
N ASN A 92 -12.03 -9.71 4.98
CA ASN A 92 -11.27 -10.60 4.10
C ASN A 92 -10.86 -9.94 2.78
N HIS A 93 -11.05 -8.63 2.60
CA HIS A 93 -10.72 -7.93 1.37
C HIS A 93 -9.21 -8.01 1.05
N PHE A 94 -8.85 -8.16 -0.23
CA PHE A 94 -7.45 -8.29 -0.64
C PHE A 94 -6.60 -7.12 -0.15
N ALA A 95 -7.07 -5.88 -0.39
CA ALA A 95 -6.35 -4.67 -0.01
C ALA A 95 -6.08 -4.62 1.51
N VAL A 96 -7.10 -4.93 2.33
CA VAL A 96 -7.00 -4.97 3.80
C VAL A 96 -5.93 -5.96 4.25
N ARG A 97 -5.93 -7.18 3.69
CA ARG A 97 -4.93 -8.20 4.04
C ARG A 97 -3.50 -7.77 3.71
N GLN A 98 -3.29 -7.06 2.61
CA GLN A 98 -1.95 -6.56 2.27
C GLN A 98 -1.56 -5.39 3.16
N TYR A 99 -2.48 -4.47 3.45
CA TYR A 99 -2.21 -3.29 4.28
C TYR A 99 -1.82 -3.68 5.71
N LYS A 100 -2.51 -4.66 6.30
CA LYS A 100 -2.14 -5.21 7.62
C LYS A 100 -0.73 -5.79 7.65
N LYS A 101 -0.37 -6.58 6.63
CA LYS A 101 0.98 -7.14 6.52
C LYS A 101 2.03 -6.04 6.37
N TYR A 102 1.71 -4.99 5.63
CA TYR A 102 2.57 -3.81 5.52
C TYR A 102 2.75 -3.12 6.88
N LYS A 103 1.68 -2.79 7.61
CA LYS A 103 1.78 -2.13 8.93
C LYS A 103 2.59 -2.96 9.94
N LEU A 104 2.43 -4.29 9.93
CA LEU A 104 3.24 -5.20 10.76
C LEU A 104 4.73 -5.16 10.38
N ALA A 105 5.05 -5.11 9.10
CA ALA A 105 6.44 -5.00 8.65
C ALA A 105 7.03 -3.62 8.97
N ALA A 106 6.31 -2.54 8.68
CA ALA A 106 6.78 -1.17 8.95
C ALA A 106 6.96 -0.90 10.45
N GLY A 107 6.04 -1.36 11.30
CA GLY A 107 6.14 -1.22 12.75
C GLY A 107 7.37 -1.92 13.35
N ASP A 108 7.70 -3.13 12.87
CA ASP A 108 8.91 -3.85 13.32
C ASP A 108 10.23 -3.15 12.94
N VAL A 109 10.20 -2.21 11.99
CA VAL A 109 11.37 -1.39 11.66
C VAL A 109 11.45 -0.14 12.52
N CYS A 110 10.33 0.58 12.71
CA CYS A 110 10.33 1.80 13.52
C CYS A 110 10.64 1.51 15.01
N SER A 111 10.39 0.28 15.49
CA SER A 111 10.72 -0.12 16.86
C SER A 111 12.18 -0.59 17.07
N LYS A 112 13.02 -0.66 16.03
CA LYS A 112 14.43 -1.07 16.11
C LYS A 112 15.39 0.10 15.95
#